data_AF-A0A0K8QGT6-F1
#
_entry.id   AF-A0A0K8QGT6-F1
#
_cell.length_a   1.000
_cell.length_b   1.000
_cell.length_c   1.000
_cell.angle_alpha   90.00
_cell.angle_beta   90.00
_cell.angle_gamma   90.00
#
_symmetry.space_group_name_H-M   'P 1'
#
loop_
_entity.id
_entity.type
_entity.pdbx_description
1 polymer ?
#
loop_
_entity_poly.entity_id
_entity_poly.type
_entity_poly.pdbx_seq_one_letter_code
_entity_poly.pdbx_strand_id
1 'polypeptide(L)'
;MSLTTDSSQPRAQAKSQANQRANQQATARAKSGSDNTRAEEAIQSPHRRSRKRRERLFQWLFLVPAVTYMALFFGYPVVKNIVMSFQDYTTATFFTGEAPWVGLANYAKVLSSSLFSTSLVNTALFTLGSILGQFVIGLALAIFFQRKFPLNGILRSLLLLPWLLPLIVSSAVWRWILDKDSGALNRFLGEMHIVNTGVPWLTSTSLALIAWWG
;
A
#
# COMPACT_ATOMS: atom_id res chain seq x y z
N MET A 1 58.60 -53.47 -71.60
CA MET A 1 58.88 -52.02 -71.61
C MET A 1 57.56 -51.30 -71.37
N SER A 2 57.31 -50.93 -70.13
CA SER A 2 56.06 -50.32 -69.64
C SER A 2 56.10 -48.80 -69.78
N LEU A 3 55.06 -48.20 -70.35
CA LEU A 3 54.73 -46.81 -70.10
C LEU A 3 53.22 -46.69 -69.80
N THR A 4 52.98 -46.22 -68.59
CA THR A 4 51.71 -46.06 -67.88
C THR A 4 51.00 -44.80 -68.32
N THR A 5 49.75 -44.92 -68.75
CA THR A 5 48.83 -43.80 -68.97
C THR A 5 48.25 -43.34 -67.65
N ASP A 6 48.50 -42.08 -67.31
CA ASP A 6 47.96 -41.33 -66.18
C ASP A 6 46.46 -41.07 -66.36
N SER A 7 45.66 -41.53 -65.40
CA SER A 7 44.18 -41.43 -65.42
C SER A 7 43.64 -40.83 -64.12
N SER A 8 44.25 -39.75 -63.60
CA SER A 8 43.94 -39.19 -62.28
C SER A 8 43.16 -37.85 -62.24
N GLN A 9 42.60 -37.36 -63.37
CA GLN A 9 41.98 -36.02 -63.43
C GLN A 9 40.44 -35.80 -63.25
N PRO A 10 39.50 -36.78 -63.26
CA PRO A 10 38.07 -36.41 -63.30
C PRO A 10 37.43 -35.90 -61.99
N ARG A 11 37.99 -36.19 -60.81
CA ARG A 11 37.29 -35.99 -59.52
C ARG A 11 37.39 -34.59 -58.92
N ALA A 12 38.39 -33.80 -59.30
CA ALA A 12 38.61 -32.46 -58.74
C ALA A 12 37.66 -31.41 -59.35
N GLN A 13 37.38 -31.51 -60.66
CA GLN A 13 36.52 -30.55 -61.37
C GLN A 13 35.03 -30.68 -60.99
N ALA A 14 34.55 -31.91 -60.73
CA ALA A 14 33.17 -32.16 -60.33
C ALA A 14 32.81 -31.52 -58.96
N LYS A 15 33.74 -31.53 -58.00
CA LYS A 15 33.54 -30.92 -56.67
C LYS A 15 33.51 -29.39 -56.73
N SER A 16 34.33 -28.79 -57.58
CA SER A 16 34.36 -27.33 -57.79
C SER A 16 33.06 -26.82 -58.38
N GLN A 17 32.51 -27.51 -59.40
CA GLN A 17 31.23 -27.13 -60.01
C GLN A 17 30.04 -27.31 -59.06
N ALA A 18 30.05 -28.36 -58.23
CA ALA A 18 29.03 -28.56 -57.20
C ALA A 18 29.02 -27.41 -56.16
N ASN A 19 30.20 -26.96 -55.73
CA ASN A 19 30.32 -25.87 -54.76
C ASN A 19 29.91 -24.51 -55.35
N GLN A 20 30.22 -24.27 -56.63
CA GLN A 20 29.79 -23.04 -57.32
C GLN A 20 28.27 -22.99 -57.48
N ARG A 21 27.62 -24.12 -57.81
CA ARG A 21 26.14 -24.21 -57.90
C ARG A 21 25.47 -24.01 -56.54
N ALA A 22 26.03 -24.58 -55.47
CA ALA A 22 25.53 -24.38 -54.12
C ALA A 22 25.61 -22.90 -53.69
N ASN A 23 26.71 -22.21 -54.02
CA ASN A 23 26.90 -20.81 -53.66
C ASN A 23 26.01 -19.85 -54.49
N GLN A 24 25.77 -20.18 -55.76
CA GLN A 24 24.83 -19.44 -56.62
C GLN A 24 23.37 -19.61 -56.16
N GLN A 25 22.98 -20.81 -55.71
CA GLN A 25 21.65 -21.04 -55.14
C GLN A 25 21.47 -20.34 -53.78
N ALA A 26 22.51 -20.31 -52.95
CA ALA A 26 22.48 -19.59 -51.67
C ALA A 26 22.32 -18.07 -51.87
N THR A 27 23.05 -17.48 -52.82
CA THR A 27 22.96 -16.04 -53.13
C THR A 27 21.64 -15.66 -53.82
N ALA A 28 21.07 -16.54 -54.65
CA ALA A 28 19.73 -16.33 -55.22
C ALA A 28 18.61 -16.40 -54.16
N ARG A 29 18.70 -17.34 -53.21
CA ARG A 29 17.76 -17.44 -52.07
C ARG A 29 17.86 -16.22 -51.14
N ALA A 30 19.07 -15.71 -50.91
CA ALA A 30 19.28 -14.54 -50.05
C ALA A 30 18.65 -13.26 -50.64
N LYS A 31 18.80 -13.03 -51.95
CA LYS A 31 18.17 -11.87 -52.64
C LYS A 31 16.64 -11.98 -52.69
N SER A 32 16.10 -13.17 -52.94
CA SER A 32 14.65 -13.38 -52.96
C SER A 32 14.00 -13.24 -51.58
N GLY A 33 14.73 -13.50 -50.50
CA GLY A 33 14.26 -13.29 -49.12
C GLY A 33 14.20 -11.81 -48.74
N SER A 34 15.23 -11.01 -49.11
CA SER A 34 15.31 -9.60 -48.71
C SER A 34 14.28 -8.69 -49.39
N ASP A 35 13.89 -8.99 -50.63
CA ASP A 35 12.88 -8.21 -51.34
C ASP A 35 11.46 -8.48 -50.81
N ASN A 36 11.15 -9.72 -50.41
CA ASN A 36 9.88 -10.03 -49.75
C ASN A 36 9.80 -9.43 -48.35
N THR A 37 10.88 -9.41 -47.57
CA THR A 37 10.86 -8.80 -46.23
C THR A 37 10.66 -7.28 -46.30
N ARG A 38 11.26 -6.59 -47.28
CA ARG A 38 11.06 -5.15 -47.47
C ARG A 38 9.66 -4.81 -48.02
N ALA A 39 9.10 -5.64 -48.89
CA ALA A 39 7.74 -5.47 -49.39
C ALA A 39 6.68 -5.79 -48.32
N GLU A 40 6.92 -6.78 -47.45
CA GLU A 40 6.03 -7.13 -46.34
C GLU A 40 6.10 -6.12 -45.18
N GLU A 41 7.26 -5.51 -44.90
CA GLU A 41 7.37 -4.44 -43.90
C GLU A 41 6.65 -3.15 -44.30
N ALA A 42 6.56 -2.84 -45.60
CA ALA A 42 5.87 -1.66 -46.11
C ALA A 42 4.33 -1.75 -45.99
N ILE A 43 3.77 -2.93 -45.74
CA ILE A 43 2.32 -3.16 -45.53
C ILE A 43 2.02 -3.34 -44.02
N GLN A 44 2.88 -2.88 -43.12
CA GLN A 44 2.52 -2.73 -41.71
C GLN A 44 1.67 -1.46 -41.48
N SER A 45 0.40 -1.65 -41.83
CA SER A 45 -0.72 -0.71 -41.85
C SER A 45 -0.83 0.31 -40.69
N PRO A 46 -1.27 1.56 -40.99
CA PRO A 46 -1.51 2.64 -40.02
C PRO A 46 -2.61 2.34 -38.97
N HIS A 47 -3.30 1.20 -39.09
CA HIS A 47 -4.38 0.77 -38.20
C HIS A 47 -3.90 0.41 -36.78
N ARG A 48 -2.63 0.01 -36.61
CA ARG A 48 -2.07 -0.33 -35.29
C ARG A 48 -1.91 0.88 -34.37
N ARG A 49 -1.68 2.08 -34.93
CA ARG A 49 -1.58 3.35 -34.16
C ARG A 49 -2.95 3.88 -33.71
N SER A 50 -3.97 3.76 -34.56
CA SER A 50 -5.37 4.13 -34.24
C SER A 50 -5.93 3.32 -33.06
N ARG A 51 -5.67 1.99 -33.06
CA ARG A 51 -6.12 1.10 -31.99
C ARG A 51 -5.51 1.45 -30.62
N LYS A 52 -4.21 1.75 -30.55
CA LYS A 52 -3.54 2.20 -29.31
C LYS A 52 -4.08 3.54 -28.79
N ARG A 53 -4.45 4.47 -29.67
CA ARG A 53 -5.05 5.75 -29.28
C ARG A 53 -6.48 5.57 -28.75
N ARG A 54 -7.24 4.67 -29.37
CA ARG A 54 -8.60 4.31 -28.93
C ARG A 54 -8.59 3.60 -27.58
N GLU A 55 -7.65 2.68 -27.37
CA GLU A 55 -7.44 2.00 -26.08
C GLU A 55 -7.06 3.00 -24.97
N ARG A 56 -6.17 3.96 -25.23
CA ARG A 56 -5.90 5.04 -24.26
C ARG A 56 -7.11 5.92 -23.99
N LEU A 57 -7.91 6.25 -25.02
CA LEU A 57 -9.13 7.03 -24.82
C LEU A 57 -10.12 6.29 -23.91
N PHE A 58 -10.32 4.99 -24.11
CA PHE A 58 -11.16 4.17 -23.25
C PHE A 58 -10.61 4.05 -21.82
N GLN A 59 -9.29 3.95 -21.64
CA GLN A 59 -8.64 3.97 -20.32
C GLN A 59 -8.88 5.30 -19.60
N TRP A 60 -8.70 6.43 -20.28
CA TRP A 60 -8.97 7.75 -19.72
C TRP A 60 -10.45 7.95 -19.45
N LEU A 61 -11.35 7.48 -20.33
CA LEU A 61 -12.79 7.60 -20.13
C LEU A 61 -13.29 6.85 -18.89
N PHE A 62 -12.63 5.74 -18.52
CA PHE A 62 -12.93 5.01 -17.28
C PHE A 62 -12.24 5.61 -16.05
N LEU A 63 -11.05 6.21 -16.22
CA LEU A 63 -10.28 6.81 -15.13
C LEU A 63 -10.79 8.19 -14.71
N VAL A 64 -11.23 9.01 -15.67
CA VAL A 64 -11.71 10.38 -15.45
C VAL A 64 -12.83 10.45 -14.39
N PRO A 65 -13.93 9.68 -14.44
CA PRO A 65 -14.99 9.80 -13.44
C PRO A 65 -14.50 9.43 -12.03
N ALA A 66 -13.62 8.43 -11.89
CA ALA A 66 -13.04 8.07 -10.60
C ALA A 66 -12.13 9.18 -10.05
N VAL A 67 -11.27 9.76 -10.90
CA VAL A 67 -10.38 10.87 -10.50
C VAL A 67 -11.17 12.14 -10.21
N THR A 68 -12.18 12.47 -11.02
CA THR A 68 -13.07 13.61 -10.78
C THR A 68 -13.82 13.45 -9.46
N TYR A 69 -14.36 12.26 -9.17
CA TYR A 69 -14.98 11.97 -7.87
C TYR A 69 -13.99 12.15 -6.72
N MET A 70 -12.79 11.58 -6.82
CA MET A 70 -11.76 11.72 -5.79
C MET A 70 -11.35 13.19 -5.59
N ALA A 71 -11.16 13.95 -6.68
CA ALA A 71 -10.81 15.36 -6.61
C ALA A 71 -11.92 16.21 -5.98
N LEU A 72 -13.19 15.95 -6.30
CA LEU A 72 -14.32 16.71 -5.77
C LEU A 72 -14.64 16.37 -4.31
N PHE A 73 -14.56 15.09 -3.92
CA PHE A 73 -14.96 14.67 -2.58
C PHE A 73 -13.81 14.60 -1.58
N PHE A 74 -12.57 14.40 -2.03
CA PHE A 74 -11.39 14.39 -1.16
C PHE A 74 -10.47 15.60 -1.42
N GLY A 75 -10.21 15.92 -2.70
CA GLY A 75 -9.33 17.04 -3.05
C GLY A 75 -9.88 18.39 -2.59
N TYR A 76 -11.15 18.69 -2.90
CA TYR A 76 -11.79 19.94 -2.51
C TYR A 76 -11.77 20.19 -0.99
N PRO A 77 -12.21 19.28 -0.10
CA PRO A 77 -12.14 19.54 1.33
C PRO A 77 -10.70 19.65 1.86
N VAL A 78 -9.73 18.93 1.28
CA VAL A 78 -8.31 19.08 1.67
C VAL A 78 -7.79 20.47 1.33
N VAL A 79 -8.01 20.93 0.09
CA VAL A 79 -7.61 22.29 -0.33
C VAL A 79 -8.30 23.33 0.52
N LYS A 80 -9.61 23.17 0.77
CA LYS A 80 -10.36 24.07 1.65
C LYS A 80 -9.78 24.10 3.07
N ASN A 81 -9.45 22.95 3.66
CA ASN A 81 -8.82 22.88 4.99
C ASN A 81 -7.45 23.55 5.02
N ILE A 82 -6.65 23.42 3.94
CA ILE A 82 -5.36 24.09 3.83
C ILE A 82 -5.55 25.60 3.74
N VAL A 83 -6.47 26.09 2.90
CA VAL A 83 -6.77 27.54 2.84
C VAL A 83 -7.26 28.04 4.20
N MET A 84 -8.13 27.27 4.84
CA MET A 84 -8.67 27.57 6.17
C MET A 84 -7.59 27.62 7.26
N SER A 85 -6.51 26.83 7.16
CA SER A 85 -5.44 26.84 8.16
C SER A 85 -4.60 28.12 8.13
N PHE A 86 -4.60 28.86 7.00
CA PHE A 86 -3.96 30.18 6.88
C PHE A 86 -4.89 31.36 7.20
N GLN A 87 -6.17 31.08 7.48
CA GLN A 87 -7.19 32.07 7.80
C GLN A 87 -7.58 31.98 9.29
N ASP A 88 -7.94 33.10 9.89
CA ASP A 88 -8.43 33.10 11.28
C ASP A 88 -9.94 32.86 11.29
N TYR A 89 -10.30 31.59 11.48
CA TYR A 89 -11.69 31.16 11.70
C TYR A 89 -11.96 31.07 13.19
N THR A 90 -12.29 32.19 13.80
CA THR A 90 -12.70 32.29 15.21
C THR A 90 -14.23 32.42 15.29
N THR A 91 -14.84 32.20 16.46
CA THR A 91 -16.28 32.41 16.71
C THR A 91 -16.75 33.81 16.28
N ALA A 92 -15.87 34.82 16.29
CA ALA A 92 -16.14 36.17 15.81
C ALA A 92 -16.35 36.25 14.27
N THR A 93 -15.69 35.38 13.50
CA THR A 93 -15.82 35.25 12.04
C THR A 93 -17.24 34.84 11.64
N PHE A 94 -17.97 34.13 12.51
CA PHE A 94 -19.39 33.80 12.29
C PHE A 94 -20.30 35.03 12.39
N PHE A 95 -19.86 36.11 13.04
CA PHE A 95 -20.61 37.36 13.20
C PHE A 95 -20.23 38.42 12.15
N THR A 96 -18.94 38.50 11.77
CA THR A 96 -18.44 39.52 10.81
C THR A 96 -18.39 39.04 9.37
N GLY A 97 -18.45 37.72 9.11
CA GLY A 97 -18.42 37.15 7.76
C GLY A 97 -17.06 37.18 7.07
N GLU A 98 -16.05 37.81 7.67
CA GLU A 98 -14.70 37.92 7.11
C GLU A 98 -13.70 37.10 7.94
N ALA A 99 -13.04 36.13 7.31
CA ALA A 99 -11.94 35.36 7.89
C ALA A 99 -10.61 36.00 7.45
N PRO A 100 -9.97 36.84 8.28
CA PRO A 100 -8.75 37.52 7.88
C PRO A 100 -7.63 36.52 7.61
N TRP A 101 -6.86 36.77 6.56
CA TRP A 101 -5.70 35.95 6.21
C TRP A 101 -4.57 36.25 7.21
N VAL A 102 -4.26 35.28 8.07
CA VAL A 102 -3.24 35.41 9.13
C VAL A 102 -1.94 34.67 8.81
N GLY A 103 -1.86 34.04 7.64
CA GLY A 103 -0.69 33.31 7.18
C GLY A 103 -0.29 32.23 8.18
N LEU A 104 0.93 32.30 8.71
CA LEU A 104 1.49 31.28 9.61
C LEU A 104 1.20 31.50 11.10
N ALA A 105 0.45 32.54 11.47
CA ALA A 105 0.20 32.87 12.87
C ALA A 105 -0.53 31.73 13.63
N ASN A 106 -1.43 31.01 12.95
CA ASN A 106 -2.12 29.84 13.51
C ASN A 106 -1.14 28.72 13.89
N TYR A 107 -0.15 28.46 13.03
CA TYR A 107 0.87 27.45 13.29
C TYR A 107 1.79 27.85 14.45
N ALA A 108 2.25 29.11 14.49
CA ALA A 108 3.07 29.61 15.58
C ALA A 108 2.35 29.51 16.94
N LYS A 109 1.07 29.90 16.99
CA LYS A 109 0.22 29.82 18.19
C LYS A 109 0.05 28.39 18.70
N VAL A 110 -0.14 27.42 17.80
CA VAL A 110 -0.26 26.00 18.14
C VAL A 110 1.07 25.45 18.64
N LEU A 111 2.16 25.72 17.92
CA LEU A 111 3.49 25.21 18.26
C LEU A 111 4.04 25.80 19.58
N SER A 112 3.68 27.03 19.94
CA SER A 112 4.06 27.64 21.21
C SER A 112 3.17 27.21 22.39
N SER A 113 2.11 26.43 22.15
CA SER A 113 1.19 25.99 23.20
C SER A 113 1.75 24.79 23.97
N SER A 114 1.80 24.88 25.30
CA SER A 114 2.15 23.75 26.16
C SER A 114 1.20 22.57 25.98
N LEU A 115 -0.08 22.84 25.73
CA LEU A 115 -1.09 21.82 25.45
C LEU A 115 -0.74 21.01 24.20
N PHE A 116 -0.25 21.65 23.13
CA PHE A 116 0.15 20.96 21.91
C PHE A 116 1.32 20.00 22.16
N SER A 117 2.36 20.44 22.88
CA SER A 117 3.50 19.57 23.22
C SER A 117 3.07 18.39 24.09
N THR A 118 2.23 18.61 25.11
CA THR A 118 1.72 17.53 25.97
C THR A 118 0.85 16.55 25.19
N SER A 119 -0.08 17.04 24.35
CA SER A 119 -0.90 16.18 23.50
C SER A 119 -0.05 15.39 22.50
N LEU A 120 0.98 16.00 21.90
CA LEU A 120 1.87 15.34 20.96
C LEU A 120 2.63 14.18 21.61
N VAL A 121 3.21 14.41 22.80
CA VAL A 121 3.92 13.36 23.55
C VAL A 121 2.96 12.25 23.96
N ASN A 122 1.77 12.59 24.48
CA ASN A 122 0.77 11.60 24.86
C ASN A 122 0.32 10.75 23.67
N THR A 123 0.04 11.36 22.52
CA THR A 123 -0.33 10.64 21.29
C THR A 123 0.82 9.77 20.79
N ALA A 124 2.07 10.26 20.85
CA ALA A 124 3.24 9.49 20.45
C ALA A 124 3.46 8.27 21.35
N LEU A 125 3.43 8.46 22.67
CA LEU A 125 3.56 7.38 23.66
C LEU A 125 2.43 6.35 23.51
N PHE A 126 1.18 6.81 23.35
CA PHE A 126 0.04 5.93 23.13
C PHE A 126 0.17 5.13 21.84
N THR A 127 0.57 5.78 20.74
CA THR A 127 0.72 5.14 19.43
C THR A 127 1.86 4.13 19.44
N LEU A 128 3.05 4.52 19.93
CA LEU A 128 4.20 3.61 20.04
C LEU A 128 3.90 2.44 20.98
N GLY A 129 3.32 2.71 22.15
CA GLY A 129 2.92 1.67 23.10
C GLY A 129 1.91 0.70 22.53
N SER A 130 0.92 1.21 21.80
CA SER A 130 -0.10 0.38 21.13
C SER A 130 0.50 -0.46 20.01
N ILE A 131 1.32 0.13 19.13
CA ILE A 131 2.00 -0.61 18.05
C ILE A 131 2.91 -1.69 18.62
N LEU A 132 3.74 -1.36 19.61
CA LEU A 132 4.64 -2.32 20.25
C LEU A 132 3.85 -3.45 20.93
N GLY A 133 2.80 -3.12 21.68
CA GLY A 133 1.93 -4.10 22.32
C GLY A 133 1.25 -5.03 21.31
N GLN A 134 0.66 -4.47 20.26
CA GLN A 134 0.04 -5.23 19.17
C GLN A 134 1.05 -6.13 18.46
N PHE A 135 2.26 -5.62 18.20
CA PHE A 135 3.32 -6.38 17.55
C PHE A 135 3.80 -7.54 18.42
N VAL A 136 4.08 -7.29 19.71
CA VAL A 136 4.52 -8.33 20.65
C VAL A 136 3.46 -9.41 20.83
N ILE A 137 2.20 -9.03 21.03
CA ILE A 137 1.09 -9.98 21.15
C ILE A 137 0.90 -10.77 19.85
N GLY A 138 0.92 -10.09 18.70
CA GLY A 138 0.79 -10.73 17.39
C GLY A 138 1.92 -11.71 17.12
N LEU A 139 3.16 -11.36 17.46
CA LEU A 139 4.32 -12.23 17.32
C LEU A 139 4.26 -13.43 18.27
N ALA A 140 3.88 -13.21 19.54
CA ALA A 140 3.70 -14.27 20.52
C ALA A 140 2.64 -15.27 20.06
N LEU A 141 1.49 -14.79 19.57
CA LEU A 141 0.45 -15.63 18.99
C LEU A 141 0.95 -16.36 17.74
N ALA A 142 1.67 -15.69 16.84
CA ALA A 142 2.21 -16.32 15.64
C ALA A 142 3.15 -17.50 15.96
N ILE A 143 4.05 -17.32 16.92
CA ILE A 143 4.95 -18.38 17.41
C ILE A 143 4.14 -19.50 18.09
N PHE A 144 3.14 -19.14 18.91
CA PHE A 144 2.25 -20.11 19.54
C PHE A 144 1.51 -20.98 18.51
N PHE A 145 1.02 -20.36 17.43
CA PHE A 145 0.32 -21.03 16.33
C PHE A 145 1.21 -21.74 15.33
N GLN A 146 2.53 -21.59 15.43
CA GLN A 146 3.48 -22.36 14.64
C GLN A 146 3.44 -23.85 15.02
N ARG A 147 3.06 -24.18 16.27
CA ARG A 147 2.87 -25.56 16.70
C ARG A 147 1.61 -26.15 16.05
N LYS A 148 1.70 -27.36 15.50
CA LYS A 148 0.55 -28.08 14.95
C LYS A 148 -0.27 -28.68 16.09
N PHE A 149 -1.37 -28.05 16.47
CA PHE A 149 -2.34 -28.56 17.45
C PHE A 149 -3.75 -28.62 16.85
N PRO A 150 -4.61 -29.58 17.28
CA PRO A 150 -5.92 -29.79 16.68
C PRO A 150 -6.89 -28.59 16.83
N LEU A 151 -6.74 -27.77 17.87
CA LEU A 151 -7.59 -26.59 18.12
C LEU A 151 -7.18 -25.32 17.33
N ASN A 152 -6.15 -25.38 16.48
CA ASN A 152 -5.59 -24.20 15.81
C ASN A 152 -6.62 -23.46 14.94
N GLY A 153 -7.48 -24.21 14.25
CA GLY A 153 -8.55 -23.62 13.42
C GLY A 153 -9.59 -22.84 14.24
N ILE A 154 -10.05 -23.41 15.36
CA ILE A 154 -11.07 -22.77 16.22
C ILE A 154 -10.51 -21.49 16.84
N LEU A 155 -9.27 -21.53 17.34
CA LEU A 155 -8.68 -20.40 18.03
C LEU A 155 -8.40 -19.23 17.05
N ARG A 156 -7.99 -19.52 15.81
CA ARG A 156 -7.89 -18.50 14.74
C ARG A 156 -9.24 -17.85 14.43
N SER A 157 -10.32 -18.64 14.35
CA SER A 157 -11.67 -18.10 14.14
C SER A 157 -12.12 -17.22 15.30
N LEU A 158 -11.82 -17.61 16.55
CA LEU A 158 -12.15 -16.82 17.74
C LEU A 158 -11.39 -15.49 17.75
N LEU A 159 -10.13 -15.47 17.31
CA LEU A 159 -9.33 -14.24 17.18
C LEU A 159 -9.83 -13.28 16.11
N LEU A 160 -10.60 -13.76 15.13
CA LEU A 160 -11.23 -12.91 14.12
C LEU A 160 -12.53 -12.28 14.60
N LEU A 161 -13.22 -12.88 15.58
CA LEU A 161 -14.49 -12.35 16.10
C LEU A 161 -14.43 -10.87 16.52
N PRO A 162 -13.41 -10.40 17.27
CA PRO A 162 -13.32 -9.00 17.66
C PRO A 162 -13.29 -8.04 16.48
N TRP A 163 -12.74 -8.46 15.33
CA TRP A 163 -12.68 -7.65 14.11
C TRP A 163 -14.04 -7.53 13.41
N LEU A 164 -14.94 -8.49 13.62
CA LEU A 164 -16.31 -8.45 13.11
C LEU A 164 -17.23 -7.60 14.01
N LEU A 165 -16.82 -7.33 15.26
CA LEU A 165 -17.62 -6.53 16.18
C LEU A 165 -17.57 -5.04 15.80
N PRO A 166 -18.73 -4.35 15.74
CA PRO A 166 -18.74 -2.91 15.57
C PRO A 166 -18.02 -2.20 16.72
N LEU A 167 -17.32 -1.11 16.42
CA LEU A 167 -16.54 -0.34 17.39
C LEU A 167 -17.37 0.09 18.61
N ILE A 168 -18.65 0.44 18.40
CA ILE A 168 -19.56 0.86 19.46
C ILE A 168 -19.89 -0.27 20.46
N VAL A 169 -19.95 -1.52 19.98
CA VAL A 169 -20.19 -2.68 20.85
C VAL A 169 -18.92 -2.98 21.64
N SER A 170 -17.77 -2.97 20.97
CA SER A 170 -16.48 -3.18 21.63
C SER A 170 -16.25 -2.13 22.74
N SER A 171 -16.52 -0.86 22.47
CA SER A 171 -16.37 0.20 23.48
C SER A 171 -17.33 0.04 24.66
N ALA A 172 -18.57 -0.39 24.42
CA ALA A 172 -19.53 -0.68 25.49
C ALA A 172 -19.07 -1.84 26.38
N VAL A 173 -18.55 -2.92 25.78
CA VAL A 173 -18.00 -4.07 26.53
C VAL A 173 -16.80 -3.64 27.36
N TRP A 174 -15.86 -2.90 26.79
CA TRP A 174 -14.71 -2.38 27.53
C TRP A 174 -15.12 -1.46 28.67
N ARG A 175 -16.10 -0.58 28.44
CA ARG A 175 -16.64 0.30 29.48
C ARG A 175 -17.25 -0.50 30.64
N TRP A 176 -17.97 -1.57 30.34
CA TRP A 176 -18.53 -2.46 31.36
C TRP A 176 -17.43 -3.23 32.11
N ILE A 177 -16.43 -3.77 31.40
CA ILE A 177 -15.30 -4.48 32.01
C ILE A 177 -14.54 -3.58 32.99
N LEU A 178 -14.33 -2.32 32.60
CA LEU A 178 -13.59 -1.30 33.35
C LEU A 178 -14.47 -0.50 34.33
N ASP A 179 -15.73 -0.89 34.50
CA ASP A 179 -16.65 -0.21 35.41
C ASP A 179 -16.18 -0.32 36.86
N LYS A 180 -16.36 0.77 37.61
CA LYS A 180 -15.85 0.88 38.98
C LYS A 180 -16.60 -0.03 39.95
N ASP A 181 -17.92 -0.07 39.85
CA ASP A 181 -18.79 -0.61 40.90
C ASP A 181 -19.10 -2.09 40.67
N SER A 182 -19.18 -2.54 39.42
CA SER A 182 -19.48 -3.94 39.09
C SER A 182 -18.78 -4.45 37.84
N GLY A 183 -17.69 -3.79 37.43
CA GLY A 183 -16.91 -4.24 36.28
C GLY A 183 -16.22 -5.58 36.52
N ALA A 184 -16.17 -6.39 35.46
CA ALA A 184 -15.55 -7.71 35.49
C ALA A 184 -14.08 -7.65 35.95
N LEU A 185 -13.34 -6.59 35.55
CA LEU A 185 -11.94 -6.43 35.92
C LEU A 185 -11.76 -6.19 37.42
N ASN A 186 -12.56 -5.28 38.00
CA ASN A 186 -12.47 -4.96 39.43
C ASN A 186 -12.88 -6.14 40.30
N ARG A 187 -13.89 -6.92 39.88
CA ARG A 187 -14.27 -8.16 40.58
C ARG A 187 -13.14 -9.20 40.57
N PHE A 188 -12.56 -9.45 39.40
CA PHE A 188 -11.45 -10.38 39.25
C PHE A 188 -10.23 -9.98 40.09
N LEU A 189 -9.88 -8.68 40.09
CA LEU A 189 -8.77 -8.17 40.90
C LEU A 189 -9.06 -8.19 42.41
N GLY A 190 -10.31 -8.02 42.81
CA GLY A 190 -10.77 -8.16 44.19
C GLY A 190 -10.70 -9.61 44.68
N GLU A 191 -11.09 -10.58 43.85
CA GLU A 191 -10.95 -12.01 44.16
C GLU A 191 -9.48 -12.42 44.33
N MET A 192 -8.57 -11.85 43.53
CA MET A 192 -7.13 -12.07 43.68
C MET A 192 -6.49 -11.28 44.84
N HIS A 193 -7.29 -10.55 45.64
CA HIS A 193 -6.83 -9.71 46.77
C HIS A 193 -5.76 -8.67 46.37
N ILE A 194 -5.67 -8.32 45.09
CA ILE A 194 -4.74 -7.30 44.59
C ILE A 194 -5.29 -5.90 44.91
N VAL A 195 -6.62 -5.76 44.94
CA VAL A 195 -7.28 -4.47 45.14
C VAL A 195 -8.51 -4.61 46.02
N ASN A 196 -8.56 -3.86 47.11
CA ASN A 196 -9.63 -3.95 48.11
C ASN A 196 -10.83 -3.02 47.83
N THR A 197 -10.66 -2.03 46.94
CA THR A 197 -11.68 -1.06 46.55
C THR A 197 -11.73 -0.91 45.03
N GLY A 198 -12.92 -0.78 44.45
CA GLY A 198 -13.10 -0.66 43.00
C GLY A 198 -12.32 0.51 42.41
N VAL A 199 -11.36 0.22 41.52
CA VAL A 199 -10.51 1.24 40.89
C VAL A 199 -11.30 1.91 39.77
N PRO A 200 -11.37 3.25 39.75
CA PRO A 200 -12.10 3.97 38.72
C PRO A 200 -11.24 4.15 37.45
N TRP A 201 -10.99 3.08 36.69
CA TRP A 201 -10.10 3.04 35.52
C TRP A 201 -10.40 4.09 34.43
N LEU A 202 -11.68 4.45 34.27
CA LEU A 202 -12.13 5.38 33.23
C LEU A 202 -12.03 6.86 33.65
N THR A 203 -11.95 7.14 34.95
CA THR A 203 -11.96 8.51 35.49
C THR A 203 -10.72 8.84 36.30
N SER A 204 -9.84 7.87 36.55
CA SER A 204 -8.59 8.08 37.24
C SER A 204 -7.55 8.71 36.30
N THR A 205 -7.37 10.02 36.44
CA THR A 205 -6.25 10.77 35.84
C THR A 205 -4.88 10.31 36.39
N SER A 206 -4.85 9.48 37.44
CA SER A 206 -3.63 9.08 38.15
C SER A 206 -2.74 8.08 37.40
N LEU A 207 -3.25 7.33 36.41
CA LEU A 207 -2.37 6.55 35.51
C LEU A 207 -1.69 7.43 34.44
N ALA A 208 -2.21 8.64 34.17
CA ALA A 208 -1.52 9.61 33.31
C ALA A 208 -0.28 10.22 33.99
N LEU A 209 -0.22 10.20 35.33
CA LEU A 209 0.89 10.74 36.13
C LEU A 209 2.12 9.83 36.21
N ILE A 210 2.00 8.52 35.94
CA ILE A 210 3.18 7.62 35.84
C ILE A 210 4.06 7.97 34.63
N ALA A 211 3.50 8.60 33.59
CA ALA A 211 4.26 9.17 32.48
C ALA A 211 4.86 10.55 32.79
N TRP A 212 4.52 11.16 33.95
CA TRP A 212 5.02 12.47 34.38
C TRP A 212 6.22 12.37 35.33
N TRP A 213 6.70 11.15 35.59
CA TRP A 213 7.90 10.90 36.37
C TRP A 213 8.94 10.17 35.52
N GLY A 214 9.59 10.96 34.67
CA GLY A 214 10.70 10.58 33.79
C GLY A 214 11.21 11.81 33.05
#